data_AF-U5MRY8-F1
#
_entry.id   AF-U5MRY8-F1
#
_cell.length_a   1.000
_cell.length_b   1.000
_cell.length_c   1.000
_cell.angle_alpha   90.00
_cell.angle_beta   90.00
_cell.angle_gamma   90.00
#
_symmetry.space_group_name_H-M   'P 1'
#
loop_
_entity.id
_entity.type
_entity.pdbx_description
1 polymer ?
#
loop_
_entity_poly.entity_id
_entity_poly.type
_entity_poly.pdbx_seq_one_letter_code
_entity_poly.pdbx_strand_id
1 'polypeptide(L)' 'MALVVKKNQAKKVLEIIQSINQEKWARIISEFVKELNQNIFIRTGFGSKRILSSLGWSMLPRIC' A
#
# COMPACT_ATOMS: atom_id res chain seq x y z
N MET A 1 -7.56 -2.95 -5.27
CA MET A 1 -8.10 -2.68 -3.91
C MET A 1 -6.95 -2.47 -2.94
N ALA A 2 -7.08 -1.56 -1.96
CA ALA A 2 -6.12 -1.39 -0.87
C ALA A 2 -6.82 -1.64 0.46
N LEU A 3 -6.15 -2.33 1.39
CA LEU A 3 -6.75 -2.76 2.65
C LEU A 3 -5.81 -2.43 3.82
N VAL A 4 -6.37 -1.84 4.87
CA VAL A 4 -5.65 -1.50 6.10
C VAL A 4 -6.14 -2.41 7.22
N VAL A 5 -5.21 -3.04 7.92
CA VAL A 5 -5.51 -4.03 8.95
C VAL A 5 -4.61 -3.85 10.17
N LYS A 6 -5.04 -4.35 11.32
CA LYS A 6 -4.20 -4.38 12.52
C LYS A 6 -2.96 -5.24 12.25
N LYS A 7 -1.80 -4.80 12.76
CA LYS A 7 -0.50 -5.48 12.55
C LYS A 7 -0.51 -6.96 12.92
N ASN A 8 -1.19 -7.32 14.01
CA ASN A 8 -1.31 -8.71 14.46
C ASN A 8 -2.21 -9.59 13.57
N GLN A 9 -3.03 -9.00 12.70
CA GLN A 9 -3.91 -9.72 11.78
C GLN A 9 -3.40 -9.73 10.34
N ALA A 10 -2.38 -8.94 10.01
CA ALA A 10 -1.93 -8.71 8.64
C ALA A 10 -1.63 -9.99 7.85
N LYS A 11 -0.91 -10.94 8.46
CA LYS A 11 -0.58 -12.22 7.82
C LYS A 11 -1.81 -13.08 7.55
N LYS A 12 -2.66 -13.26 8.57
CA LYS A 12 -3.90 -14.04 8.46
C LYS A 12 -4.82 -13.50 7.36
N VAL A 13 -4.99 -12.18 7.30
CA VAL A 13 -5.83 -11.54 6.28
C VAL A 13 -5.22 -11.71 4.89
N LEU A 14 -3.89 -11.59 4.75
CA LEU A 14 -3.21 -11.82 3.48
C LEU A 14 -3.45 -13.24 2.94
N GLU A 15 -3.33 -14.26 3.80
CA GLU A 15 -3.55 -15.66 3.43
C GLU A 15 -5.00 -15.90 2.95
N ILE A 16 -5.98 -15.29 3.61
CA ILE A 16 -7.39 -15.35 3.20
C ILE A 16 -7.59 -14.68 1.84
N ILE A 17 -7.00 -13.50 1.60
CA ILE A 17 -7.13 -12.81 0.31
C ILE A 17 -6.51 -13.65 -0.81
N GLN A 18 -5.32 -14.21 -0.57
CA GLN A 18 -4.62 -15.04 -1.54
C GLN A 18 -5.39 -16.34 -1.87
N SER A 19 -6.15 -16.89 -0.91
CA SER A 19 -6.93 -18.11 -1.12
C SER A 19 -8.23 -17.89 -1.89
N ILE A 20 -8.89 -16.74 -1.73
CA ILE A 20 -10.19 -16.45 -2.36
C ILE A 20 -10.09 -16.36 -3.88
N ASN A 21 -9.03 -15.74 -4.41
CA ASN A 21 -8.99 -15.36 -5.83
C ASN A 21 -7.89 -16.06 -6.65
N GLN A 22 -7.19 -17.05 -6.08
CA GLN A 22 -5.89 -17.53 -6.61
C GLN A 22 -4.91 -16.37 -6.91
N GLU A 23 -5.13 -15.21 -6.29
CA GLU A 23 -4.41 -13.98 -6.54
C GLU A 23 -3.05 -14.05 -5.86
N LYS A 24 -2.08 -14.64 -6.56
CA LYS A 24 -0.67 -14.78 -6.12
C LYS A 24 0.03 -13.43 -5.88
N TRP A 25 -0.60 -12.32 -6.24
CA TRP A 25 0.00 -11.00 -6.26
C TRP A 25 -0.37 -10.12 -5.07
N ALA A 26 -1.35 -10.51 -4.25
CA ALA A 26 -1.65 -9.80 -3.02
C ALA A 26 -0.44 -9.82 -2.09
N ARG A 27 -0.04 -8.65 -1.58
CA ARG A 27 1.14 -8.47 -0.72
C ARG A 27 0.90 -7.38 0.31
N ILE A 28 1.55 -7.50 1.44
CA ILE A 28 1.71 -6.39 2.39
C ILE A 28 2.77 -5.46 1.81
N ILE A 29 2.39 -4.23 1.48
CA ILE A 29 3.27 -3.26 0.80
C ILE A 29 3.75 -2.12 1.72
N SER A 30 3.13 -1.94 2.88
CA SER A 30 3.39 -0.79 3.76
C SER A 30 3.02 -1.07 5.21
N GLU A 31 3.54 -0.25 6.12
CA GLU A 31 3.11 -0.17 7.52
C GLU A 31 2.93 1.29 7.94
N PHE A 32 2.07 1.52 8.93
CA PHE A 32 1.93 2.84 9.56
C PHE A 32 3.05 3.03 10.57
N VAL A 33 3.79 4.13 10.42
CA VAL A 33 4.78 4.59 11.39
C VAL A 33 4.10 5.59 12.33
N LYS A 34 4.50 5.65 13.60
CA LYS A 34 3.87 6.48 14.66
C LYS A 34 3.87 7.99 14.41
N GLU A 35 4.49 8.45 13.33
CA GLU A 35 4.57 9.87 12.99
C GLU A 35 3.20 10.37 12.51
N LEU A 36 2.69 11.45 13.13
CA LEU A 36 1.39 12.07 12.89
C LEU A 36 1.34 12.88 11.58
N ASN A 37 1.90 12.34 10.50
CA ASN A 37 1.87 12.99 9.20
C ASN A 37 1.04 12.16 8.23
N GLN A 38 0.15 12.84 7.49
CA GLN A 38 -0.64 12.26 6.40
C GLN A 38 0.21 11.96 5.14
N ASN A 39 1.53 11.98 5.28
CA ASN A 39 2.48 11.81 4.20
C ASN A 39 2.76 10.32 3.97
N ILE A 40 2.71 9.91 2.71
CA ILE A 40 3.12 8.56 2.30
C ILE A 40 4.59 8.61 1.88
N PHE A 41 5.41 7.71 2.43
CA PHE A 41 6.81 7.59 2.05
C PHE A 41 7.05 6.27 1.31
N ILE A 42 7.77 6.33 0.19
CA ILE A 42 8.23 5.17 -0.55
C ILE A 42 9.70 4.95 -0.23
N ARG A 43 10.04 3.75 0.23
CA ARG A 43 11.43 3.31 0.37
C ARG A 43 11.96 2.84 -0.99
N THR A 44 13.08 3.39 -1.42
CA THR A 44 13.76 2.98 -2.66
C THR A 44 14.65 1.76 -2.40
N GLY A 45 15.16 1.12 -3.47
CA GLY A 45 16.04 -0.06 -3.37
C GLY A 45 17.33 0.18 -2.58
N PHE A 46 17.80 1.43 -2.50
CA PHE A 46 18.98 1.83 -1.71
C PHE A 46 18.64 2.28 -0.29
N GLY A 47 17.38 2.13 0.14
CA GLY A 47 16.93 2.46 1.49
C GLY A 47 16.61 3.95 1.73
N SER A 48 16.78 4.82 0.74
CA SER A 48 16.32 6.21 0.82
C SER A 48 14.79 6.28 0.82
N LYS A 49 14.23 7.33 1.43
CA LYS A 49 12.78 7.58 1.48
C LYS A 49 12.45 8.78 0.58
N ARG A 50 11.42 8.64 -0.26
CA ARG A 50 10.82 9.74 -1.02
C ARG A 50 9.37 9.93 -0.61
N ILE A 51 8.88 11.17 -0.63
CA ILE A 51 7.46 11.46 -0.41
C ILE A 51 6.69 11.08 -1.68
N LEU A 52 5.60 10.34 -1.53
CA LEU A 52 4.61 10.14 -2.59
C LEU A 52 3.57 11.24 -2.45
N SER A 53 3.63 12.21 -3.36
CA SER A 53 2.64 13.27 -3.47
C SER A 53 1.35 12.74 -4.10
N SER A 54 0.23 13.40 -3.76
CA SER A 54 -1.03 13.18 -4.48
C SER A 54 -0.88 13.56 -5.95
N LEU A 55 -1.51 12.79 -6.84
CA LEU A 55 -1.64 13.18 -8.24
C LEU A 55 -2.59 14.38 -8.30
N GLY A 56 -2.09 15.52 -8.80
CA GLY A 56 -2.90 16.71 -9.04
C GLY A 56 -3.72 16.57 -10.33
N TRP A 57 -3.69 17.60 -11.18
CA TRP A 57 -4.45 17.67 -12.44
C TRP A 57 -3.96 16.76 -13.58
N SER A 58 -2.98 15.88 -13.34
CA SER A 58 -2.29 15.09 -14.37
C SER A 58 -2.89 13.69 -14.60
N MET A 59 -4.21 13.52 -14.41
CA MET A 59 -4.85 12.24 -14.74
C MET A 59 -5.11 12.14 -16.24
N LEU A 60 -4.89 10.96 -16.80
CA LEU A 60 -5.22 10.66 -18.20
C LEU A 60 -6.74 10.78 -18.40
N PRO A 61 -7.20 11.53 -19.42
CA PRO A 61 -8.63 11.68 -19.67
C PRO A 61 -9.26 10.32 -20.03
N ARG A 62 -10.49 10.08 -19.56
CA ARG A 62 -11.30 8.88 -19.86
C ARG A 62 -10.70 7.53 -19.42
N ILE A 63 -10.01 7.48 -18.28
CA ILE A 63 -9.35 6.25 -17.78
C ILE A 63 -10.17 5.42 -16.78
N CYS A 64 -11.33 5.93 -16.34
CA CYS A 64 -12.20 5.23 -15.38
C CYS A 64 -12.96 4.08 -16.04
#